data_AF-A0A3N6DDA6-F1
#
_entry.id   AF-A0A3N6DDA6-F1
#
_cell.length_a   1.000
_cell.length_b   1.000
_cell.length_c   1.000
_cell.angle_alpha   90.00
_cell.angle_beta   90.00
_cell.angle_gamma   90.00
#
_symmetry.space_group_name_H-M   'P 1'
#
loop_
_entity.id
_entity.type
_entity.pdbx_description
1 polymer ?
#
loop_
_entity_poly.entity_id
_entity_poly.type
_entity_poly.pdbx_seq_one_letter_code
_entity_poly.pdbx_strand_id
1 'polypeptide(L)'
;MLDTQSVRVAAGVPASTTGRDAGKRVPGRKRALAVDVLGLVVAVIVLAASTHDNAAGIALLDHVAEHTCGTVHKALVDQGFKKQVTQHGSSMGIDVEIVQRDVLDGGFVPQPIRWRVEQTTGP
;
A
#
# COMPACT_ATOMS: atom_id res chain seq x y z
N MET A 1 8.01 -2.89 -2.02
CA MET A 1 6.62 -3.17 -2.42
C MET A 1 5.68 -2.41 -1.51
N LEU A 2 4.64 -1.80 -2.07
CA LEU A 2 3.63 -1.04 -1.32
C LEU A 2 2.25 -1.67 -1.53
N ASP A 3 1.48 -1.80 -0.44
CA ASP A 3 0.10 -2.30 -0.48
C ASP A 3 -0.77 -1.58 0.56
N THR A 4 -2.09 -1.58 0.34
CA THR A 4 -3.06 -1.05 1.30
C THR A 4 -4.17 -2.05 1.57
N GLN A 5 -4.57 -2.17 2.83
CA GLN A 5 -5.65 -3.05 3.24
C GLN A 5 -6.51 -2.39 4.31
N SER A 6 -7.83 -2.43 4.11
CA SER A 6 -8.79 -2.04 5.14
C SER A 6 -9.06 -3.21 6.09
N VAL A 7 -8.90 -2.98 7.40
CA VAL A 7 -9.17 -3.97 8.46
C VAL A 7 -10.36 -3.47 9.29
N ARG A 8 -11.30 -4.38 9.58
CA ARG A 8 -12.44 -4.08 10.45
C ARG A 8 -11.96 -3.84 11.88
N VAL A 9 -12.47 -2.80 12.51
CA VAL A 9 -12.15 -2.48 13.91
C VAL A 9 -13.16 -3.09 14.89
N ALA A 10 -12.72 -3.30 16.13
CA ALA A 10 -13.60 -3.64 17.24
C ALA A 10 -14.49 -2.45 17.62
N ALA A 11 -15.62 -2.73 18.27
CA ALA A 11 -16.63 -1.72 18.63
C ALA A 11 -16.09 -0.61 19.56
N GLY A 12 -15.04 -0.88 20.34
CA GLY A 12 -14.44 0.08 21.27
C GLY A 12 -13.43 1.05 20.65
N VAL A 13 -13.10 0.92 19.35
CA VAL A 13 -12.15 1.84 18.70
C VAL A 13 -12.85 3.18 18.41
N PRO A 14 -12.27 4.34 18.80
CA PRO A 14 -12.91 5.64 18.63
C PRO A 14 -13.25 5.96 17.17
N ALA A 15 -14.48 6.41 16.94
CA ALA A 15 -14.98 6.82 15.63
C ALA A 15 -14.05 7.85 14.94
N SER A 16 -13.47 8.77 15.72
CA SER A 16 -12.54 9.81 15.25
C SER A 16 -11.29 9.28 14.55
N THR A 17 -10.93 8.01 14.77
CA THR A 17 -9.74 7.37 14.19
C THR A 17 -10.07 6.27 13.18
N THR A 18 -11.36 6.11 12.85
CA THR A 18 -11.88 5.05 12.00
C THR A 18 -12.63 5.66 10.81
N GLY A 19 -12.73 4.90 9.72
CA GLY A 19 -13.50 5.30 8.54
C GLY A 19 -14.35 4.16 8.03
N ARG A 20 -15.22 4.45 7.06
CA ARG A 20 -16.02 3.42 6.38
C ARG A 20 -15.42 3.14 5.02
N ASP A 21 -15.01 1.89 4.82
CA ASP A 21 -14.67 1.39 3.50
C ASP A 21 -15.98 1.10 2.74
N ALA A 22 -16.20 1.76 1.60
CA ALA A 22 -17.43 1.62 0.82
C ALA A 22 -17.61 0.20 0.25
N GLY A 23 -16.51 -0.50 -0.06
CA GLY A 23 -16.53 -1.88 -0.55
C GLY A 23 -16.84 -2.89 0.56
N LYS A 24 -16.28 -2.68 1.76
CA LYS A 24 -16.48 -3.59 2.91
C LYS A 24 -17.70 -3.27 3.78
N ARG A 25 -18.26 -2.06 3.65
CA ARG A 25 -19.45 -1.54 4.35
C ARG A 25 -19.40 -1.57 5.88
N VAL A 26 -18.23 -1.80 6.48
CA VAL A 26 -17.99 -1.84 7.93
C VAL A 26 -17.02 -0.74 8.37
N PRO A 27 -17.07 -0.28 9.64
CA PRO A 27 -16.03 0.58 10.20
C PRO A 27 -14.68 -0.14 10.20
N GLY A 28 -13.64 0.59 9.83
CA GLY A 28 -12.30 0.04 9.76
C GLY A 28 -11.20 1.09 9.80
N ARG A 29 -9.97 0.59 9.76
CA ARG A 29 -8.76 1.38 9.49
C ARG A 29 -8.06 0.82 8.26
N LYS A 30 -7.46 1.69 7.46
CA LYS A 30 -6.63 1.31 6.32
C LYS A 30 -5.19 1.25 6.78
N ARG A 31 -4.57 0.08 6.72
CA ARG A 31 -3.13 -0.08 6.86
C ARG A 31 -2.50 0.09 5.47
N ALA A 32 -1.42 0.86 5.38
CA ALA A 32 -0.56 0.87 4.21
C ALA A 32 0.84 0.41 4.64
N LEU A 33 1.39 -0.56 3.93
CA LEU A 33 2.68 -1.16 4.28
C LEU A 33 3.66 -1.04 3.11
N ALA A 34 4.90 -0.69 3.44
CA ALA A 34 6.05 -0.84 2.57
C ALA A 34 6.92 -1.99 3.09
N VAL A 35 7.21 -2.97 2.24
CA VAL A 35 8.12 -4.07 2.54
C VAL A 35 9.24 -4.18 1.50
N ASP A 36 10.39 -4.70 1.91
CA ASP A 36 11.48 -5.02 1.01
C ASP A 36 11.26 -6.36 0.27
N VAL A 37 12.26 -6.78 -0.52
CA VAL A 37 12.21 -8.03 -1.30
C VAL A 37 12.27 -9.30 -0.45
N LEU A 38 12.77 -9.18 0.79
CA LEU A 38 12.82 -10.26 1.78
C LEU A 38 11.53 -10.36 2.60
N GLY A 39 10.62 -9.38 2.47
CA GLY A 39 9.38 -9.29 3.24
C GLY A 39 9.53 -8.54 4.56
N LEU A 40 10.67 -7.89 4.80
CA LEU A 40 10.89 -7.06 5.98
C LEU A 40 10.15 -5.74 5.84
N VAL A 41 9.53 -5.30 6.94
CA VAL A 41 8.77 -4.05 6.98
C VAL A 41 9.73 -2.87 6.96
N VAL A 42 9.54 -1.98 5.98
CA VAL A 42 10.28 -0.72 5.83
C VAL A 42 9.51 0.42 6.50
N ALA A 43 8.21 0.51 6.26
CA ALA A 43 7.34 1.53 6.84
C ALA A 43 5.90 1.04 6.92
N VAL A 44 5.15 1.53 7.91
CA VAL A 44 3.71 1.27 8.07
C VAL A 44 3.00 2.55 8.47
N ILE A 45 1.85 2.81 7.87
CA ILE A 45 0.90 3.83 8.34
C ILE A 45 -0.49 3.24 8.53
N VAL A 46 -1.26 3.85 9.43
CA VAL A 46 -2.65 3.48 9.70
C VAL A 46 -3.54 4.70 9.60
N LEU A 47 -4.48 4.65 8.66
CA LEU A 47 -5.40 5.72 8.32
C LEU A 47 -6.86 5.28 8.55
N ALA A 48 -7.80 6.22 8.42
CA ALA A 48 -9.22 5.86 8.39
C ALA A 48 -9.51 4.96 7.17
N ALA A 49 -10.40 3.98 7.28
CA ALA A 49 -10.67 3.09 6.15
C ALA A 49 -11.35 3.76 4.93
N SER A 50 -11.86 4.97 5.09
CA SER A 50 -12.39 5.79 4.01
C SER A 50 -11.31 6.52 3.20
N THR A 51 -10.05 6.51 3.65
CA THR A 51 -8.95 7.15 2.93
C THR A 51 -8.71 6.45 1.59
N HIS A 52 -8.63 7.22 0.50
CA HIS A 52 -8.33 6.66 -0.82
C HIS A 52 -6.93 6.05 -0.88
N ASP A 53 -6.77 4.96 -1.64
CA ASP A 53 -5.50 4.23 -1.76
C ASP A 53 -4.36 5.12 -2.26
N ASN A 54 -4.64 6.05 -3.17
CA ASN A 54 -3.63 7.01 -3.64
C ASN A 54 -3.14 7.94 -2.53
N ALA A 55 -4.04 8.43 -1.67
CA ALA A 55 -3.66 9.26 -0.54
C ALA A 55 -2.87 8.46 0.50
N ALA A 56 -3.25 7.20 0.74
CA ALA A 56 -2.51 6.28 1.59
C ALA A 56 -1.11 5.96 1.02
N GLY A 57 -0.99 5.75 -0.29
CA GLY A 57 0.28 5.50 -0.97
C GLY A 57 1.23 6.69 -0.91
N ILE A 58 0.72 7.91 -1.09
CA ILE A 58 1.51 9.15 -0.95
C ILE A 58 2.06 9.29 0.47
N ALA A 59 1.19 9.20 1.48
CA ALA A 59 1.61 9.29 2.87
C ALA A 59 2.61 8.18 3.27
N LEU A 60 2.48 6.99 2.67
CA LEU A 60 3.41 5.90 2.91
C LEU A 60 4.79 6.18 2.27
N LEU A 61 4.82 6.76 1.07
CA LEU A 61 6.07 7.18 0.41
C LEU A 61 6.80 8.26 1.23
N ASP A 62 6.05 9.20 1.82
CA ASP A 62 6.62 10.20 2.73
C ASP A 62 7.35 9.54 3.90
N HIS A 63 6.69 8.59 4.57
CA HIS A 63 7.32 7.82 5.65
C HIS A 63 8.49 6.97 5.17
N VAL A 64 8.42 6.33 3.99
CA VAL A 64 9.54 5.56 3.45
C VAL A 64 10.76 6.46 3.27
N ALA A 65 10.61 7.64 2.66
CA ALA A 65 11.72 8.56 2.44
C ALA A 65 12.33 9.04 3.77
N GLU A 66 11.48 9.37 4.75
CA GLU A 66 11.88 9.80 6.10
C GLU A 66 12.68 8.71 6.83
N HIS A 67 12.16 7.47 6.87
CA HIS A 67 12.75 6.38 7.65
C HIS A 67 13.99 5.77 6.99
N THR A 68 14.12 5.88 5.68
CA THR A 68 15.22 5.27 4.92
C THR A 68 16.29 6.27 4.49
N CYS A 69 16.13 7.56 4.84
CA CYS A 69 17.06 8.63 4.49
C CYS A 69 17.40 8.64 2.98
N GLY A 70 16.41 8.38 2.12
CA GLY A 70 16.58 8.35 0.66
C GLY A 70 17.31 7.13 0.08
N THR A 71 17.51 6.05 0.84
CA THR A 71 18.16 4.83 0.32
C THR A 71 17.24 3.98 -0.57
N VAL A 72 15.92 4.18 -0.48
CA VAL A 72 14.94 3.52 -1.36
C VAL A 72 14.81 4.32 -2.66
N HIS A 73 15.05 3.65 -3.79
CA HIS A 73 14.99 4.27 -5.12
C HIS A 73 13.92 3.66 -6.03
N LYS A 74 13.32 2.53 -5.64
CA LYS A 74 12.30 1.84 -6.44
C LYS A 74 11.19 1.29 -5.56
N ALA A 75 9.95 1.49 -6.00
CA ALA A 75 8.74 0.98 -5.36
C ALA A 75 7.86 0.29 -6.41
N LEU A 76 7.24 -0.83 -6.02
CA LEU A 76 6.26 -1.53 -6.83
C LEU A 76 4.89 -1.40 -6.16
N VAL A 77 3.87 -1.04 -6.93
CA VAL A 77 2.46 -0.90 -6.49
C VAL A 77 1.53 -1.67 -7.44
N ASP A 78 0.31 -1.97 -6.98
CA ASP A 78 -0.73 -2.57 -7.83
C ASP A 78 -1.45 -1.55 -8.75
N GLN A 79 -2.32 -2.06 -9.64
CA GLN A 79 -3.10 -1.27 -10.61
C GLN A 79 -4.19 -0.38 -9.99
N GLY A 80 -4.50 -0.56 -8.70
CA GLY A 80 -5.40 0.31 -7.93
C GLY A 80 -4.81 1.70 -7.73
N PHE A 81 -3.48 1.79 -7.62
CA PHE A 81 -2.76 3.08 -7.57
C PHE A 81 -2.77 3.79 -8.93
N LYS A 82 -2.69 5.12 -8.89
CA LYS A 82 -2.78 6.01 -10.05
C LYS A 82 -1.50 6.84 -10.21
N LYS A 83 -1.42 7.56 -11.33
CA LYS A 83 -0.28 8.42 -11.69
C LYS A 83 0.12 9.43 -10.62
N GLN A 84 -0.80 9.82 -9.74
CA GLN A 84 -0.49 10.74 -8.65
C GLN A 84 0.57 10.14 -7.70
N VAL A 85 0.48 8.84 -7.39
CA VAL A 85 1.47 8.18 -6.52
C VAL A 85 2.82 8.07 -7.22
N THR A 86 2.83 7.81 -8.52
CA THR A 86 4.08 7.72 -9.29
C THR A 86 4.78 9.08 -9.42
N GLN A 87 4.00 10.14 -9.64
CA GLN A 87 4.51 11.51 -9.66
C GLN A 87 5.07 11.93 -8.30
N HIS A 88 4.37 11.57 -7.22
CA HIS A 88 4.83 11.84 -5.86
C HIS A 88 6.16 11.15 -5.57
N GLY A 89 6.25 9.83 -5.81
CA GLY A 89 7.50 9.10 -5.61
C GLY A 89 8.66 9.66 -6.44
N SER A 90 8.41 10.03 -7.71
CA SER A 90 9.43 10.63 -8.56
C SER A 90 9.97 11.95 -7.98
N SER A 91 9.13 12.76 -7.34
CA SER A 91 9.57 13.99 -6.66
C SER A 91 10.51 13.73 -5.48
N MET A 92 10.52 12.52 -4.95
CA MET A 92 11.37 12.06 -3.84
C MET A 92 12.55 11.20 -4.31
N GLY A 93 12.75 11.04 -5.63
CA GLY A 93 13.78 10.16 -6.18
C GLY A 93 13.43 8.67 -6.17
N ILE A 94 12.15 8.32 -5.98
CA ILE A 94 11.66 6.94 -5.96
C ILE A 94 10.92 6.64 -7.27
N ASP A 95 11.47 5.73 -8.08
CA ASP A 95 10.77 5.19 -9.26
C ASP A 95 9.64 4.25 -8.82
N VAL A 96 8.40 4.70 -8.98
CA VAL A 96 7.20 3.92 -8.63
C VAL A 96 6.64 3.25 -9.88
N GLU A 97 6.76 1.93 -9.93
CA GLU A 97 6.26 1.11 -11.02
C GLU A 97 4.89 0.53 -10.66
N ILE A 98 3.88 0.80 -11.50
CA ILE A 98 2.56 0.19 -11.40
C ILE A 98 2.60 -1.16 -12.10
N VAL A 99 2.60 -2.25 -11.33
CA VAL A 99 2.70 -3.61 -11.86
C VAL A 99 1.34 -4.06 -12.40
N GLN A 100 1.26 -4.19 -13.72
CA GLN A 100 0.06 -4.66 -14.41
C GLN A 100 -0.07 -6.19 -14.36
N ARG A 101 -1.32 -6.69 -14.43
CA ARG A 101 -1.58 -8.09 -14.79
C ARG A 101 -1.42 -8.22 -16.30
N ASP A 102 -0.58 -9.14 -16.75
CA ASP A 102 -0.64 -9.62 -18.12
C ASP A 102 -1.95 -10.40 -18.30
N VAL A 103 -2.86 -9.86 -19.10
CA VAL A 103 -4.17 -10.46 -19.41
C VAL A 103 -4.06 -11.41 -20.61
N LEU A 104 -2.89 -11.49 -21.26
CA LEU A 104 -2.70 -12.17 -22.53
C LEU A 104 -2.69 -13.70 -22.44
N ASP A 105 -2.33 -14.28 -21.29
CA ASP A 105 -2.39 -15.72 -21.09
C ASP A 105 -3.56 -16.04 -20.17
N GLY A 106 -4.52 -16.82 -20.66
CA GLY A 106 -5.75 -17.25 -19.95
C GLY A 106 -5.52 -18.16 -18.74
N GLY A 107 -4.44 -17.95 -17.98
CA GLY A 107 -4.04 -18.70 -16.81
C GLY A 107 -3.43 -17.80 -15.72
N PHE A 108 -3.33 -18.33 -14.51
CA PHE A 108 -2.66 -17.65 -13.41
C PHE A 108 -1.14 -17.67 -13.65
N VAL A 109 -0.56 -16.50 -13.93
CA VAL A 109 0.90 -16.32 -13.99
C VAL A 109 1.39 -15.78 -12.64
N PRO A 110 2.20 -16.56 -11.89
CA PRO A 110 2.76 -16.08 -10.63
C PRO A 110 3.70 -14.90 -10.87
N GLN A 111 3.40 -13.76 -10.24
CA GLN A 111 4.28 -12.59 -10.24
C GLN A 111 5.29 -12.76 -9.07
N PRO A 112 6.58 -13.02 -9.34
CA PRO A 112 7.53 -13.58 -8.36
C PRO A 112 7.83 -12.68 -7.14
N ILE A 113 7.47 -11.41 -7.18
CA ILE A 113 7.74 -10.47 -6.07
C ILE A 113 6.44 -10.02 -5.40
N ARG A 114 5.29 -10.12 -6.09
CA ARG A 114 4.04 -9.40 -5.75
C ARG A 114 3.40 -9.80 -4.41
N TRP A 115 3.58 -11.04 -3.98
CA TRP A 115 2.90 -11.59 -2.82
C TRP A 115 3.66 -11.38 -1.50
N ARG A 116 4.87 -10.81 -1.54
CA ARG A 116 5.71 -10.64 -0.33
C ARG A 116 5.03 -9.78 0.73
N VAL A 117 4.35 -8.71 0.34
CA VAL A 117 3.63 -7.85 1.28
C VAL A 117 2.45 -8.57 1.93
N GLU A 118 1.73 -9.40 1.17
CA GLU A 118 0.60 -10.18 1.65
C GLU A 118 1.03 -11.30 2.62
N GLN A 119 2.22 -11.88 2.43
CA GLN A 119 2.82 -12.85 3.36
C GLN A 119 3.13 -12.24 4.73
N THR A 120 3.48 -10.95 4.78
CA THR A 120 3.79 -10.24 6.02
C THR A 120 2.52 -9.79 6.76
N THR A 121 1.44 -9.50 6.04
CA THR A 121 0.23 -8.91 6.65
C THR A 121 -0.81 -9.94 7.11
N GLY A 122 -0.75 -11.18 6.61
CA GLY A 122 -1.76 -12.22 6.84
C GLY A 122 -3.13 -11.89 6.21
N PRO A 123 -4.01 -12.91 6.01
CA PRO A 123 -5.37 -12.71 5.49
C PRO A 123 -6.27 -11.92 6.45
#